data_AF-A0A524IV41-F1
#
_entry.id   AF-A0A524IV41-F1
#
_cell.length_a   1.000
_cell.length_b   1.000
_cell.length_c   1.000
_cell.angle_alpha   90.00
_cell.angle_beta   90.00
_cell.angle_gamma   90.00
#
_symmetry.space_group_name_H-M   'P 1'
#
loop_
_entity.id
_entity.type
_entity.pdbx_description
1 polymer ?
#
loop_
_entity_poly.entity_id
_entity_poly.type
_entity_poly.pdbx_seq_one_letter_code
_entity_poly.pdbx_strand_id
1 'polypeptide(L)'
;FISLAIPDSFHGLTSSDIGAQLPELMYYSFVTITTLGYGDIIPVKPLVRTVAYLEAIVGQFYVAVLVAWLVGSYLSEKTQHRQKP
;
A
#
# COMPACT_ATOMS: atom_id res chain seq x y z
N PHE A 1 -1.59 -12.23 7.86
CA PHE A 1 -2.49 -12.21 9.04
C PHE A 1 -3.96 -12.43 8.70
N ILE A 2 -4.52 -11.85 7.63
CA ILE A 2 -5.93 -12.10 7.24
C ILE A 2 -6.14 -13.46 6.53
N SER A 3 -5.11 -14.03 5.87
CA SER A 3 -5.20 -15.40 5.31
C SER A 3 -5.25 -16.51 6.37
N LEU A 4 -4.96 -16.20 7.65
CA LEU A 4 -4.94 -17.17 8.74
C LEU A 4 -6.35 -17.49 9.28
N ALA A 5 -7.32 -16.59 9.06
CA ALA A 5 -8.64 -16.68 9.67
C ALA A 5 -9.69 -17.34 8.77
N ILE A 6 -9.47 -17.38 7.44
CA ILE A 6 -10.46 -17.95 6.52
C ILE A 6 -9.77 -18.61 5.31
N PRO A 7 -9.87 -19.94 5.16
CA PRO A 7 -9.48 -20.65 3.93
C PRO A 7 -10.16 -20.05 2.70
N ASP A 8 -9.51 -20.02 1.52
CA ASP A 8 -10.03 -19.44 0.25
C ASP A 8 -10.39 -17.94 0.30
N SER A 9 -9.52 -17.09 0.86
CA SER A 9 -9.77 -15.64 0.87
C SER A 9 -9.32 -14.92 -0.41
N PHE A 10 -8.46 -15.57 -1.20
CA PHE A 10 -7.86 -15.05 -2.42
C PHE A 10 -7.98 -16.09 -3.54
N HIS A 11 -8.37 -15.65 -4.74
CA HIS A 11 -8.25 -16.44 -5.96
C HIS A 11 -6.98 -16.00 -6.70
N GLY A 12 -6.26 -16.96 -7.30
CA GLY A 12 -4.99 -16.72 -8.01
C GLY A 12 -3.74 -17.16 -7.25
N LEU A 13 -3.89 -17.69 -6.02
CA LEU A 13 -2.75 -18.27 -5.30
C LEU A 13 -2.39 -19.62 -5.91
N THR A 14 -1.15 -19.75 -6.40
CA THR A 14 -0.71 -20.99 -7.09
C THR A 14 -0.13 -22.02 -6.13
N SER A 15 0.20 -21.59 -4.92
CA SER A 15 0.93 -22.36 -3.94
C SER A 15 0.06 -22.72 -2.72
N SER A 16 -0.05 -24.03 -2.44
CA SER A 16 -0.79 -24.56 -1.27
C SER A 16 -0.03 -24.39 0.05
N ASP A 17 1.29 -24.18 -0.02
CA ASP A 17 2.16 -24.02 1.15
C ASP A 17 2.20 -22.57 1.63
N ILE A 18 2.01 -22.38 2.94
CA ILE A 18 1.98 -21.05 3.58
C ILE A 18 3.26 -20.24 3.34
N GLY A 19 4.41 -20.92 3.29
CA GLY A 19 5.71 -20.28 3.00
C GLY A 19 5.82 -19.76 1.56
N ALA A 20 5.13 -20.42 0.62
CA ALA A 20 5.14 -20.06 -0.80
C ALA A 20 4.05 -19.04 -1.17
N GLN A 21 3.03 -18.85 -0.32
CA GLN A 21 2.04 -17.78 -0.48
C GLN A 21 2.57 -16.40 -0.07
N LEU A 22 3.63 -16.33 0.74
CA LEU A 22 4.14 -15.05 1.25
C LEU A 22 4.59 -14.09 0.14
N PRO A 23 5.37 -14.52 -0.88
CA PRO A 23 5.75 -13.67 -2.00
C PRO A 23 4.56 -13.21 -2.85
N GLU A 24 3.57 -14.08 -3.08
CA GLU A 24 2.36 -13.77 -3.85
C GLU A 24 1.50 -12.70 -3.13
N LEU A 25 1.37 -12.82 -1.81
CA LEU A 25 0.69 -11.82 -0.97
C LEU A 25 1.44 -10.48 -0.93
N MET A 26 2.76 -10.50 -0.83
CA MET A 26 3.57 -9.28 -0.89
C MET A 26 3.43 -8.57 -2.24
N TYR A 27 3.43 -9.34 -3.33
CA TYR A 27 3.19 -8.82 -4.67
C TYR A 27 1.80 -8.16 -4.76
N TYR A 28 0.75 -8.81 -4.26
CA TYR A 28 -0.60 -8.24 -4.20
C TYR A 28 -0.66 -6.92 -3.41
N SER A 29 -0.03 -6.85 -2.24
CA SER A 29 0.05 -5.60 -1.45
C SER A 29 0.80 -4.49 -2.20
N PHE A 30 1.91 -4.81 -2.86
CA PHE A 30 2.69 -3.83 -3.61
C PHE A 30 1.88 -3.26 -4.78
N VAL A 31 1.23 -4.12 -5.57
CA VAL A 31 0.37 -3.75 -6.70
C VAL A 31 -0.83 -2.91 -6.25
N THR A 32 -1.37 -3.19 -5.06
CA THR A 32 -2.49 -2.45 -4.48
C THR A 32 -2.07 -1.06 -3.97
N ILE A 33 -0.98 -0.98 -3.19
CA ILE A 33 -0.43 0.28 -2.67
C ILE A 33 0.01 1.21 -3.79
N THR A 34 0.59 0.66 -4.85
CA THR A 34 1.03 1.42 -6.03
C THR A 34 -0.09 1.71 -7.02
N THR A 35 -1.32 1.26 -6.74
CA THR A 35 -2.51 1.44 -7.60
C THR A 35 -2.38 0.81 -9.01
N LEU A 36 -1.46 -0.15 -9.20
CA LEU A 36 -1.27 -0.86 -10.47
C LEU A 36 -2.46 -1.75 -10.83
N GLY A 37 -2.97 -2.51 -9.85
CA GLY A 37 -4.20 -3.29 -9.98
C GLY A 37 -4.25 -4.30 -11.13
N TYR A 38 -3.18 -5.07 -11.38
CA TYR A 38 -3.10 -6.04 -12.49
C TYR A 38 -4.23 -7.08 -12.51
N GLY A 39 -4.82 -7.40 -11.36
CA GLY A 39 -6.00 -8.26 -11.27
C GLY A 39 -5.71 -9.76 -11.40
N ASP A 40 -4.44 -10.15 -11.32
CA ASP A 40 -3.95 -11.52 -11.27
C ASP A 40 -4.19 -12.20 -9.91
N ILE A 41 -4.12 -11.43 -8.82
CA ILE A 41 -4.56 -11.85 -7.49
C ILE A 41 -5.71 -10.95 -7.04
N ILE A 42 -6.86 -11.55 -6.73
CA ILE A 42 -8.06 -10.80 -6.35
C ILE A 42 -8.60 -11.22 -4.97
N PRO A 43 -8.96 -10.24 -4.11
CA PRO A 43 -9.62 -10.52 -2.85
C PRO A 43 -11.08 -10.89 -3.11
N VAL A 44 -11.44 -12.14 -2.80
CA VAL A 44 -12.78 -12.68 -3.09
C VAL A 44 -13.76 -12.31 -1.98
N LYS A 45 -13.29 -12.20 -0.73
CA LYS A 45 -14.15 -11.95 0.43
C LYS A 45 -14.39 -10.45 0.69
N PRO A 46 -15.62 -10.04 1.09
CA PRO A 46 -15.97 -8.64 1.38
C PRO A 46 -15.06 -7.98 2.42
N LEU A 47 -14.68 -8.71 3.47
CA LEU A 47 -13.81 -8.20 4.54
C LEU A 47 -12.41 -7.87 4.04
N VAL A 48 -11.85 -8.70 3.14
CA VAL A 48 -10.53 -8.48 2.53
C VAL A 48 -10.56 -7.27 1.59
N ARG A 49 -11.67 -7.07 0.86
CA ARG A 49 -11.87 -5.88 0.02
C ARG A 49 -11.88 -4.59 0.84
N THR A 50 -12.55 -4.56 1.99
CA THR A 50 -12.56 -3.39 2.87
C THR A 50 -11.15 -3.05 3.38
N VAL A 51 -10.34 -4.06 3.73
CA VAL A 51 -8.95 -3.84 4.14
C VAL A 51 -8.09 -3.33 2.99
N ALA A 52 -8.24 -3.90 1.78
CA ALA A 52 -7.54 -3.40 0.59
C ALA A 52 -7.90 -1.94 0.26
N TYR A 53 -9.17 -1.54 0.44
CA TYR A 53 -9.57 -0.14 0.29
C TYR A 53 -8.92 0.76 1.34
N LEU A 54 -8.87 0.34 2.60
CA LEU A 54 -8.20 1.10 3.66
C LEU A 54 -6.69 1.21 3.40
N GLU A 55 -6.04 0.13 2.96
CA GLU A 55 -4.62 0.10 2.60
C GLU A 55 -4.31 1.07 1.46
N ALA A 56 -5.12 1.07 0.39
CA ALA A 56 -4.97 2.00 -0.73
C ALA A 56 -5.15 3.46 -0.31
N ILE A 57 -6.15 3.76 0.52
CA ILE A 57 -6.40 5.11 1.03
C ILE A 57 -5.23 5.60 1.90
N VAL A 58 -4.77 4.76 2.84
CA VAL A 58 -3.65 5.09 3.72
C VAL A 58 -2.35 5.29 2.94
N GLY A 59 -2.08 4.45 1.93
CA GLY A 59 -0.92 4.60 1.05
C GLY A 59 -0.91 5.97 0.36
N GLN A 60 -2.04 6.40 -0.18
CA GLN A 60 -2.16 7.69 -0.85
C GLN A 60 -1.98 8.88 0.10
N PHE A 61 -2.58 8.81 1.30
CA PHE A 61 -2.40 9.86 2.31
C PHE A 61 -0.95 9.95 2.80
N TYR A 62 -0.27 8.82 2.98
CA TYR A 62 1.14 8.82 3.38
C TYR A 62 2.02 9.55 2.37
N VAL A 63 1.87 9.24 1.08
CA VAL A 63 2.64 9.90 0.01
C VAL A 63 2.32 11.40 -0.05
N ALA A 64 1.04 11.77 0.02
CA ALA A 64 0.63 13.18 -0.02
C ALA A 64 1.21 14.00 1.15
N VAL A 65 1.12 13.47 2.38
CA VAL A 65 1.65 14.12 3.58
C VAL A 65 3.18 14.24 3.51
N LEU A 66 3.86 13.18 3.07
CA LEU A 66 5.32 13.16 2.94
C LEU A 66 5.79 14.22 1.94
N VAL A 67 5.15 14.30 0.77
CA VAL A 67 5.46 15.31 -0.25
C VAL A 67 5.18 16.73 0.26
N ALA A 68 4.04 16.96 0.91
CA ALA A 68 3.71 18.26 1.48
C ALA A 68 4.73 18.69 2.55
N TRP A 69 5.15 17.76 3.40
CA TRP A 69 6.16 18.01 4.42
C TRP A 69 7.53 18.32 3.81
N LEU A 70 7.95 17.57 2.79
CA LEU A 70 9.20 17.79 2.08
C LEU A 70 9.23 19.14 1.35
N VAL A 71 8.14 19.50 0.68
CA VAL A 71 8.03 20.79 -0.01
C VAL A 71 8.01 21.93 1.00
N GLY A 72 7.27 21.77 2.11
CA GLY A 72 7.23 22.74 3.20
C GLY A 72 8.61 22.97 3.85
N SER A 73 9.37 21.92 4.11
CA SER A 73 10.72 22.03 4.68
C SER A 73 11.68 22.73 3.70
N TYR A 74 11.62 22.39 2.41
CA TYR A 74 12.43 23.02 1.37
C TYR A 74 12.12 24.52 1.17
N LEU A 75 10.84 24.89 1.21
CA LEU A 75 10.40 26.29 1.15
C LEU A 75 10.84 27.08 2.39
N SER A 76 10.76 26.46 3.57
CA SER A 76 11.22 27.05 4.83
C SER A 76 12.72 27.34 4.81
N GLU A 77 13.54 26.44 4.27
CA GLU A 77 14.99 26.60 4.15
C GLU A 77 15.36 27.75 3.19
N LYS A 78 14.69 27.84 2.03
CA LYS A 78 14.89 28.95 1.07
C LYS A 78 14.49 30.33 1.61
N THR A 79 13.47 30.38 2.46
CA THR A 79 13.00 31.64 3.05
C THR A 79 14.00 32.18 4.09
N GLN A 80 14.67 31.29 4.84
CA GLN A 80 15.71 31.66 5.80
C GLN A 80 17.00 32.18 5.12
N HIS A 81 17.37 31.63 3.96
CA HIS A 81 18.59 32.05 3.25
C HIS A 81 18.47 33.42 2.55
N ARG A 82 17.24 33.94 2.36
CA ARG A 82 16.96 35.29 1.85
C ARG A 82 16.85 36.37 2.93
N GLN A 83 16.84 36.00 4.21
CA GLN A 83 16.60 36.92 5.34
C GLN A 83 17.86 37.28 6.15
N LYS A 84 19.07 36.89 5.72
CA LYS A 84 20.30 37.44 6.31
C LYS A 84 20.70 38.74 5.60
N PRO A 85 20.70 39.90 6.29
CA PRO A 85 21.33 41.12 5.80
C PRO A 85 22.86 40.99 5.75
#